data_AF-A0A851IK39-F1
#
_entry.id   AF-A0A851IK39-F1
#
_cell.length_a   1.000
_cell.length_b   1.000
_cell.length_c   1.000
_cell.angle_alpha   90.00
_cell.angle_beta   90.00
_cell.angle_gamma   90.00
#
_symmetry.space_group_name_H-M   'P 1'
#
loop_
_entity.id
_entity.type
_entity.pdbx_description
1 polymer ?
#
loop_
_entity_poly.entity_id
_entity_poly.type
_entity_poly.pdbx_seq_one_letter_code
_entity_poly.pdbx_strand_id
1 'polypeptide(L)'
;MDAWVLARYLIDAKKCVDSIIYISDNAEKLQYINLRDRINQARDKFYINCAIVLDDYISSKHIAKRTLCDEDNIVNAVYYERDKNVAHKDGNYEAVEFNSLSEMIDLMKQQISHIKAVCKDILPEVLSLDFVSHDRELFRLIHHLTKDEEDEIYKRKYPLRGTIENTNHDQVIIKEILNDIEDLKKIPQDKIKDYAVVMEDGVCFEEGIQTRQDACIRINTLFGLNMWCSVNAHEFVELKELQALGCFDEYGIIQAPPDDPEKLKTILEYMKKNDQSN
;
A
#
# COMPACT_ATOMS: atom_id res chain seq x y z
N MET A 1 17.10 12.11 -4.93
CA MET A 1 15.90 12.13 -5.80
C MET A 1 14.90 13.13 -5.22
N ASP A 2 13.78 13.41 -5.90
CA ASP A 2 12.67 14.14 -5.28
C ASP A 2 12.12 13.34 -4.08
N ALA A 3 11.73 14.02 -2.99
CA ALA A 3 11.25 13.38 -1.76
C ALA A 3 10.03 12.47 -1.99
N TRP A 4 9.12 12.85 -2.88
CA TRP A 4 7.95 12.03 -3.23
C TRP A 4 8.27 10.87 -4.16
N VAL A 5 9.33 10.98 -4.96
CA VAL A 5 9.89 9.82 -5.69
C VAL A 5 10.48 8.80 -4.72
N LEU A 6 11.16 9.25 -3.66
CA LEU A 6 11.65 8.35 -2.60
C LEU A 6 10.51 7.76 -1.77
N ALA A 7 9.48 8.55 -1.47
CA ALA A 7 8.28 8.07 -0.80
C ALA A 7 7.62 6.92 -1.57
N ARG A 8 7.60 6.98 -2.92
CA ARG A 8 7.13 5.87 -3.77
C ARG A 8 7.88 4.56 -3.48
N TYR A 9 9.21 4.59 -3.46
CA TYR A 9 9.99 3.39 -3.17
C TYR A 9 9.71 2.84 -1.76
N LEU A 10 9.60 3.73 -0.76
CA LEU A 10 9.26 3.31 0.60
C LEU A 10 7.85 2.70 0.68
N ILE A 11 6.86 3.28 0.00
CA ILE A 11 5.49 2.76 -0.01
C ILE A 11 5.39 1.45 -0.81
N ASP A 12 6.13 1.30 -1.90
CA ASP A 12 6.22 0.04 -2.63
C ASP A 12 6.89 -1.07 -1.80
N ALA A 13 7.88 -0.74 -0.96
CA ALA A 13 8.41 -1.68 0.04
C ALA A 13 7.33 -2.04 1.07
N LYS A 14 6.60 -1.06 1.61
CA LYS A 14 5.51 -1.29 2.57
C LYS A 14 4.44 -2.24 2.01
N LYS A 15 4.05 -2.09 0.75
CA LYS A 15 3.09 -3.00 0.09
C LYS A 15 3.58 -4.44 -0.03
N CYS A 16 4.90 -4.67 -0.06
CA CYS A 16 5.44 -6.01 0.00
C CYS A 16 5.17 -6.66 1.37
N VAL A 17 5.24 -5.86 2.45
CA VAL A 17 4.83 -6.32 3.79
C VAL A 17 3.32 -6.59 3.83
N ASP A 18 2.50 -5.69 3.30
CA ASP A 18 1.04 -5.86 3.20
C ASP A 18 0.66 -7.16 2.45
N SER A 19 1.37 -7.49 1.37
CA SER A 19 1.17 -8.71 0.61
C SER A 19 1.49 -9.96 1.43
N ILE A 20 2.57 -9.95 2.23
CA ILE A 20 2.92 -11.07 3.11
C ILE A 20 1.90 -11.21 4.25
N ILE A 21 1.39 -10.10 4.80
CA ILE A 21 0.28 -10.12 5.76
C ILE A 21 -0.94 -10.80 5.12
N TYR A 22 -1.31 -10.39 3.91
CA TYR A 22 -2.44 -10.97 3.18
C TYR A 22 -2.28 -12.48 2.93
N ILE A 23 -1.07 -12.91 2.56
CA ILE A 23 -0.74 -14.33 2.40
C ILE A 23 -0.90 -15.08 3.72
N SER A 24 -0.39 -14.51 4.82
CA SER A 24 -0.51 -15.11 6.16
C SER A 24 -1.97 -15.29 6.57
N ASP A 25 -2.80 -14.27 6.35
CA ASP A 25 -4.22 -14.29 6.73
C ASP A 25 -5.06 -15.23 5.85
N ASN A 26 -4.58 -15.58 4.65
CA ASN A 26 -5.34 -16.35 3.66
C ASN A 26 -4.62 -17.62 3.17
N ALA A 27 -3.63 -18.13 3.90
CA ALA A 27 -2.77 -19.22 3.46
C ALA A 27 -3.56 -20.47 3.02
N GLU A 28 -4.65 -20.81 3.73
CA GLU A 28 -5.51 -21.95 3.39
C GLU A 28 -6.19 -21.79 2.02
N LYS A 29 -6.68 -20.58 1.71
CA LYS A 29 -7.34 -20.27 0.43
C LYS A 29 -6.34 -20.21 -0.73
N LEU A 30 -5.08 -19.95 -0.43
CA LEU A 30 -3.99 -19.79 -1.41
C LEU A 30 -3.13 -21.05 -1.57
N GLN A 31 -3.52 -22.19 -0.98
CA GLN A 31 -2.72 -23.42 -0.92
C GLN A 31 -2.24 -23.97 -2.28
N TYR A 32 -2.92 -23.62 -3.38
CA TYR A 32 -2.59 -24.08 -4.74
C TYR A 32 -1.66 -23.14 -5.51
N ILE A 33 -1.22 -22.04 -4.88
CA ILE A 33 -0.25 -21.12 -5.43
C ILE A 33 1.11 -21.44 -4.83
N ASN A 34 2.18 -21.20 -5.59
CA ASN A 34 3.52 -21.23 -5.03
C ASN A 34 3.74 -20.02 -4.09
N LEU A 35 3.27 -20.15 -2.84
CA LEU A 35 3.40 -19.11 -1.81
C LEU A 35 4.86 -18.79 -1.51
N ARG A 36 5.75 -19.79 -1.55
CA ARG A 36 7.19 -19.58 -1.33
C ARG A 36 7.78 -18.60 -2.34
N ASP A 37 7.48 -18.79 -3.62
CA ASP A 37 7.96 -17.89 -4.67
C ASP A 37 7.36 -16.49 -4.51
N ARG A 38 6.07 -16.38 -4.18
CA ARG A 38 5.41 -15.08 -3.95
C ARG A 38 6.01 -14.32 -2.77
N ILE A 39 6.26 -15.01 -1.65
CA ILE A 39 6.92 -14.43 -0.48
C ILE A 39 8.34 -13.97 -0.82
N ASN A 40 9.11 -14.80 -1.55
CA ASN A 40 10.46 -14.44 -1.95
C ASN A 40 10.47 -13.22 -2.88
N GLN A 41 9.58 -13.17 -3.88
CA GLN A 41 9.45 -12.00 -4.76
C GLN A 41 9.09 -10.72 -3.98
N ALA A 42 8.17 -10.82 -3.01
CA ALA A 42 7.82 -9.70 -2.14
C ALA A 42 9.02 -9.25 -1.29
N ARG A 43 9.79 -10.18 -0.71
CA ARG A 43 11.01 -9.88 0.04
C ARG A 43 12.08 -9.23 -0.84
N ASP A 44 12.32 -9.76 -2.02
CA ASP A 44 13.32 -9.22 -2.95
C ASP A 44 12.98 -7.77 -3.30
N LYS A 45 11.73 -7.53 -3.69
CA LYS A 45 11.23 -6.19 -4.00
C LYS A 45 11.30 -5.26 -2.78
N PHE A 46 10.97 -5.74 -1.59
CA PHE A 46 11.10 -5.00 -0.33
C PHE A 46 12.53 -4.50 -0.13
N TYR A 47 13.53 -5.39 -0.13
CA TYR A 47 14.90 -5.03 0.14
C TYR A 47 15.52 -4.15 -0.95
N ILE A 48 15.16 -4.37 -2.23
CA ILE A 48 15.57 -3.48 -3.33
C ILE A 48 15.05 -2.06 -3.11
N ASN A 49 13.76 -1.92 -2.81
CA ASN A 49 13.14 -0.61 -2.62
C ASN A 49 13.69 0.11 -1.38
N CYS A 50 13.89 -0.61 -0.27
CA CYS A 50 14.54 -0.08 0.92
C CYS A 50 15.98 0.39 0.63
N ALA A 51 16.76 -0.39 -0.13
CA ALA A 51 18.12 -0.02 -0.51
C ALA A 51 18.17 1.24 -1.37
N ILE A 52 17.21 1.44 -2.30
CA ILE A 52 17.12 2.65 -3.12
C ILE A 52 16.99 3.91 -2.24
N VAL A 53 16.13 3.85 -1.21
CA VAL A 53 15.94 4.98 -0.29
C VAL A 53 17.21 5.25 0.53
N LEU A 54 17.87 4.21 1.01
CA LEU A 54 19.13 4.32 1.76
C LEU A 54 20.28 4.85 0.90
N ASP A 55 20.39 4.39 -0.35
CA ASP A 55 21.43 4.83 -1.29
C ASP A 55 21.29 6.33 -1.61
N ASP A 56 20.05 6.83 -1.76
CA ASP A 56 19.80 8.26 -1.97
C ASP A 56 20.12 9.09 -0.72
N TYR A 57 19.84 8.56 0.48
CA TYR A 57 20.23 9.18 1.75
C TYR A 57 21.73 9.30 1.92
N ILE A 58 22.45 8.18 1.72
CA ILE A 58 23.91 8.13 1.75
C ILE A 58 24.51 9.14 0.78
N SER A 59 23.98 9.19 -0.45
CA SER A 59 24.43 10.11 -1.49
C SER A 59 24.15 11.56 -1.11
N SER A 60 22.96 11.86 -0.58
CA SER A 60 22.53 13.21 -0.19
C SER A 60 23.27 13.75 1.03
N LYS A 61 23.66 12.88 1.97
CA LYS A 61 24.40 13.24 3.18
C LYS A 61 25.92 13.11 3.03
N HIS A 62 26.40 12.63 1.88
CA HIS A 62 27.81 12.34 1.61
C HIS A 62 28.45 11.42 2.66
N ILE A 63 27.71 10.42 3.12
CA ILE A 63 28.18 9.42 4.11
C ILE A 63 28.83 8.26 3.36
N ALA A 64 29.82 7.59 3.96
CA ALA A 64 30.31 6.34 3.42
C ALA A 64 29.34 5.20 3.79
N LYS A 65 28.81 4.46 2.79
CA LYS A 65 27.89 3.32 3.02
C LYS A 65 28.38 2.38 4.12
N ARG A 66 29.68 2.06 4.11
CA ARG A 66 30.31 1.18 5.10
C ARG A 66 30.15 1.70 6.53
N THR A 67 30.33 2.99 6.77
CA THR A 67 30.17 3.60 8.09
C THR A 67 28.74 3.44 8.59
N LEU A 68 27.74 3.70 7.74
CA LEU A 68 26.34 3.52 8.12
C LEU A 68 26.02 2.05 8.42
N CYS A 69 26.51 1.11 7.61
CA CYS A 69 26.33 -0.33 7.88
C CYS A 69 27.03 -0.80 9.16
N ASP A 70 28.21 -0.26 9.48
CA ASP A 70 28.96 -0.65 10.68
C ASP A 70 28.29 -0.13 11.98
N GLU A 71 27.60 1.01 11.90
CA GLU A 71 26.90 1.64 13.04
C GLU A 71 25.45 1.16 13.19
N ASP A 72 24.82 0.70 12.11
CA ASP A 72 23.40 0.37 12.07
C ASP A 72 23.16 -1.04 11.53
N ASN A 73 22.94 -1.96 12.46
CA ASN A 73 22.71 -3.38 12.16
C ASN A 73 21.47 -3.62 11.29
N ILE A 74 20.44 -2.76 11.40
CA ILE A 74 19.22 -2.90 10.61
C ILE A 74 19.50 -2.51 9.15
N VAL A 75 20.19 -1.40 8.93
CA VAL A 75 20.63 -0.98 7.59
C VAL A 75 21.57 -2.02 6.97
N ASN A 76 22.51 -2.55 7.75
CA ASN A 76 23.40 -3.61 7.29
C ASN A 76 22.63 -4.87 6.85
N ALA A 77 21.65 -5.31 7.65
CA ALA A 77 20.82 -6.46 7.31
C ALA A 77 20.05 -6.26 5.99
N VAL A 78 19.50 -5.06 5.76
CA VAL A 78 18.79 -4.72 4.52
C VAL A 78 19.71 -4.81 3.30
N TYR A 79 20.93 -4.26 3.39
CA TYR A 79 21.91 -4.37 2.30
C TYR A 79 22.41 -5.80 2.10
N TYR A 80 22.60 -6.55 3.18
CA TYR A 80 23.00 -7.95 3.11
C TYR A 80 21.98 -8.79 2.33
N GLU A 81 20.70 -8.68 2.69
CA GLU A 81 19.61 -9.38 2.00
C GLU A 81 19.52 -8.95 0.53
N ARG A 82 19.59 -7.64 0.25
CA ARG A 82 19.59 -7.11 -1.13
C ARG A 82 20.76 -7.65 -1.96
N ASP A 83 21.98 -7.60 -1.44
CA ASP A 83 23.19 -7.94 -2.19
C ASP A 83 23.28 -9.46 -2.47
N LYS A 84 22.79 -10.30 -1.56
CA LYS A 84 22.72 -11.76 -1.76
C LYS A 84 21.63 -12.19 -2.75
N ASN A 85 20.58 -11.40 -2.91
CA ASN A 85 19.55 -11.65 -3.94
C ASN A 85 20.01 -11.25 -5.35
N VAL A 86 20.95 -10.30 -5.48
CA VAL A 86 21.46 -9.81 -6.78
C VAL A 86 22.74 -10.51 -7.23
N ALA A 87 23.61 -10.94 -6.31
CA ALA A 87 24.95 -11.44 -6.64
C ALA A 87 25.21 -12.85 -6.08
N HIS A 88 25.17 -13.82 -7.00
CA HIS A 88 25.72 -15.18 -6.90
C HIS A 88 25.15 -16.09 -5.79
N LYS A 89 24.87 -17.35 -6.17
CA LYS A 89 24.73 -18.48 -5.23
C LYS A 89 26.05 -18.67 -4.48
N ASP A 90 26.32 -17.82 -3.49
CA ASP A 90 27.43 -18.01 -2.57
C ASP A 90 27.17 -19.31 -1.80
N GLY A 91 28.09 -20.27 -1.87
CA GLY A 91 27.92 -21.59 -1.27
C GLY A 91 27.79 -21.61 0.26
N ASN A 92 27.95 -20.45 0.92
CA ASN A 92 27.91 -20.27 2.37
C ASN A 92 26.74 -19.37 2.84
N TYR A 93 25.78 -19.06 1.99
CA TYR A 93 24.60 -18.28 2.40
C TYR A 93 23.59 -19.18 3.13
N GLU A 94 23.32 -18.85 4.38
CA GLU A 94 22.16 -19.35 5.12
C GLU A 94 21.10 -18.25 5.08
N ALA A 95 20.02 -18.50 4.32
CA ALA A 95 18.87 -17.60 4.34
C ALA A 95 18.36 -17.46 5.77
N VAL A 96 17.91 -16.27 6.15
CA VAL A 96 17.20 -16.12 7.43
C VAL A 96 16.03 -17.09 7.44
N GLU A 97 16.15 -18.13 8.25
CA GLU A 97 15.08 -19.08 8.49
C GLU A 97 14.11 -18.45 9.47
N PHE A 98 12.89 -18.21 9.00
CA PHE A 98 11.80 -17.73 9.83
C PHE A 98 11.00 -18.92 10.32
N ASN A 99 10.67 -18.93 11.61
CA ASN A 99 9.81 -19.97 12.19
C ASN A 99 8.35 -19.80 11.76
N SER A 100 7.96 -18.58 11.37
CA SER A 100 6.61 -18.24 10.92
C SER A 100 6.58 -17.02 10.01
N LEU A 101 5.49 -16.84 9.26
CA LEU A 101 5.24 -15.60 8.52
C LEU A 101 5.08 -14.39 9.44
N SER A 102 4.55 -14.56 10.66
CA SER A 102 4.42 -13.48 11.63
C SER A 102 5.78 -12.90 12.01
N GLU A 103 6.76 -13.75 12.28
CA GLU A 103 8.13 -13.32 12.62
C GLU A 103 8.76 -12.52 11.47
N MET A 104 8.55 -12.96 10.22
CA MET A 104 9.01 -12.24 9.03
C MET A 104 8.32 -10.88 8.88
N ILE A 105 6.99 -10.83 9.06
CA ILE A 105 6.21 -9.60 8.97
C ILE A 105 6.70 -8.58 10.02
N ASP A 106 6.88 -9.01 11.26
CA ASP A 106 7.31 -8.13 12.34
C ASP A 106 8.72 -7.58 12.11
N LEU A 107 9.65 -8.43 11.65
CA LEU A 107 11.00 -7.99 11.27
C LEU A 107 10.95 -6.96 10.13
N MET A 108 10.20 -7.23 9.06
CA MET A 108 10.11 -6.32 7.91
C MET A 108 9.45 -4.98 8.30
N LYS A 109 8.42 -5.00 9.16
CA LYS A 109 7.80 -3.78 9.72
C LYS A 109 8.82 -2.97 10.52
N GLN A 110 9.63 -3.63 11.35
CA GLN A 110 10.69 -2.97 12.12
C GLN A 110 11.73 -2.34 11.19
N GLN A 111 12.20 -3.10 10.19
CA GLN A 111 13.22 -2.65 9.23
C GLN A 111 12.76 -1.41 8.47
N ILE A 112 11.56 -1.43 7.87
CA ILE A 112 11.08 -0.29 7.08
C ILE A 112 10.75 0.93 7.93
N SER A 113 10.23 0.73 9.15
CA SER A 113 9.98 1.82 10.10
C SER A 113 11.28 2.48 10.53
N HIS A 114 12.33 1.69 10.73
CA HIS A 114 13.66 2.18 11.04
C HIS A 114 14.27 2.94 9.86
N ILE A 115 14.19 2.41 8.64
CA ILE A 115 14.66 3.12 7.43
C ILE A 115 13.96 4.47 7.28
N LYS A 116 12.64 4.52 7.48
CA LYS A 116 11.89 5.79 7.47
C LYS A 116 12.46 6.80 8.48
N ALA A 117 12.83 6.35 9.66
CA ALA A 117 13.38 7.21 10.71
C ALA A 117 14.80 7.70 10.37
N VAL A 118 15.67 6.81 9.86
CA VAL A 118 17.03 7.15 9.42
C VAL A 118 16.99 8.15 8.26
N CYS A 119 16.13 7.88 7.27
CA CYS A 119 16.02 8.67 6.04
C CYS A 119 15.02 9.85 6.16
N LYS A 120 14.58 10.23 7.36
CA LYS A 120 13.53 11.24 7.55
C LYS A 120 13.83 12.58 6.86
N ASP A 121 15.10 12.96 6.77
CA ASP A 121 15.53 14.25 6.23
C ASP A 121 15.37 14.37 4.71
N ILE A 122 15.18 13.25 4.00
CA ILE A 122 14.97 13.21 2.55
C ILE A 122 13.57 12.73 2.18
N LEU A 123 12.74 12.42 3.17
CA LEU A 123 11.37 11.93 3.01
C LEU A 123 10.39 13.04 3.37
N PRO A 124 9.16 13.02 2.83
CA PRO A 124 8.11 13.93 3.26
C PRO A 124 7.77 13.69 4.73
N GLU A 125 7.73 14.77 5.53
CA GLU A 125 7.45 14.70 6.98
C GLU A 125 6.09 14.06 7.28
N VAL A 126 5.10 14.33 6.43
CA VAL A 126 3.71 13.84 6.55
C VAL A 126 3.55 12.35 6.26
N LEU A 127 4.58 11.68 5.71
CA LEU A 127 4.49 10.29 5.28
C LEU A 127 4.25 9.36 6.47
N SER A 128 3.27 8.46 6.36
CA SER A 128 2.98 7.37 7.32
C SER A 128 3.18 5.99 6.66
N LEU A 129 3.33 4.95 7.49
CA LEU A 129 3.42 3.55 7.04
C LEU A 129 2.21 2.78 7.58
N ASP A 130 1.07 2.91 6.90
CA ASP A 130 -0.20 2.36 7.39
C ASP A 130 -0.40 0.93 6.88
N PHE A 131 0.17 -0.06 7.57
CA PHE A 131 0.10 -1.47 7.16
C PHE A 131 -1.34 -1.99 7.07
N VAL A 132 -1.65 -2.66 5.96
CA VAL A 132 -2.96 -3.27 5.71
C VAL A 132 -2.80 -4.68 5.15
N SER A 133 -3.72 -5.58 5.46
CA SER A 133 -3.73 -6.93 4.90
C SER A 133 -4.35 -6.89 3.50
N HIS A 134 -3.54 -6.60 2.48
CA HIS A 134 -4.02 -6.60 1.10
C HIS A 134 -2.93 -6.86 0.06
N ASP A 135 -3.25 -7.77 -0.86
CA ASP A 135 -2.55 -7.97 -2.11
C ASP A 135 -3.54 -7.90 -3.27
N ARG A 136 -3.29 -7.00 -4.22
CA ARG A 136 -4.18 -6.71 -5.34
C ARG A 136 -4.50 -7.96 -6.16
N GLU A 137 -3.51 -8.78 -6.49
CA GLU A 137 -3.66 -9.96 -7.36
C GLU A 137 -4.30 -11.12 -6.59
N LEU A 138 -3.80 -11.39 -5.39
CA LEU A 138 -4.28 -12.51 -4.57
C LEU A 138 -5.71 -12.27 -4.06
N PHE A 139 -6.09 -11.01 -3.80
CA PHE A 139 -7.48 -10.67 -3.48
C PHE A 139 -8.42 -11.05 -4.61
N ARG A 140 -8.14 -10.57 -5.83
CA ARG A 140 -8.95 -10.90 -7.01
C ARG A 140 -9.02 -12.40 -7.25
N LEU A 141 -7.92 -13.11 -7.02
CA LEU A 141 -7.87 -14.56 -7.18
C LEU A 141 -8.77 -15.31 -6.17
N ILE A 142 -8.72 -14.94 -4.88
CA ILE A 142 -9.56 -15.55 -3.84
C ILE A 142 -11.04 -15.29 -4.09
N HIS A 143 -11.36 -14.08 -4.56
CA HIS A 143 -12.73 -13.64 -4.79
C HIS A 143 -13.22 -13.92 -6.22
N HIS A 144 -12.42 -14.63 -7.04
CA HIS A 144 -12.73 -14.96 -8.43
C HIS A 144 -13.09 -13.76 -9.30
N LEU A 145 -12.53 -12.59 -9.01
CA LEU A 145 -12.91 -11.34 -9.67
C LEU A 145 -12.33 -11.22 -11.08
N THR A 146 -13.22 -11.21 -12.06
CA THR A 146 -12.98 -10.71 -13.41
C THR A 146 -13.19 -9.19 -13.46
N LYS A 147 -12.79 -8.58 -14.58
CA LYS A 147 -13.03 -7.16 -14.83
C LYS A 147 -14.52 -6.81 -14.74
N ASP A 148 -15.39 -7.63 -15.34
CA ASP A 148 -16.82 -7.36 -15.38
C ASP A 148 -17.43 -7.45 -13.96
N GLU A 149 -16.97 -8.38 -13.13
CA GLU A 149 -17.38 -8.49 -11.72
C GLU A 149 -16.91 -7.29 -10.88
N GLU A 150 -15.66 -6.83 -11.06
CA GLU A 150 -15.19 -5.59 -10.44
C GLU A 150 -16.03 -4.37 -10.87
N ASP A 151 -16.38 -4.27 -12.17
CA ASP A 151 -17.20 -3.18 -12.66
C ASP A 151 -18.61 -3.19 -12.06
N GLU A 152 -19.22 -4.37 -11.82
CA GLU A 152 -20.49 -4.49 -11.10
C GLU A 152 -20.36 -4.12 -9.62
N ILE A 153 -19.27 -4.50 -8.95
CA ILE A 153 -18.95 -4.06 -7.58
C ILE A 153 -18.88 -2.53 -7.54
N TYR A 154 -18.16 -1.91 -8.47
CA TYR A 154 -18.03 -0.45 -8.53
C TYR A 154 -19.36 0.25 -8.83
N LYS A 155 -20.24 -0.31 -9.66
CA LYS A 155 -21.58 0.26 -9.88
C LYS A 155 -22.43 0.23 -8.62
N ARG A 156 -22.34 -0.84 -7.83
CA ARG A 156 -23.03 -0.95 -6.53
C ARG A 156 -22.45 0.02 -5.50
N LYS A 157 -21.12 0.12 -5.42
CA LYS A 157 -20.41 1.00 -4.48
C LYS A 157 -20.60 2.48 -4.83
N TYR A 158 -20.66 2.80 -6.11
CA TYR A 158 -20.80 4.16 -6.64
C TYR A 158 -21.96 4.23 -7.65
N PRO A 159 -23.22 4.36 -7.20
CA PRO A 159 -24.40 4.36 -8.09
C PRO A 159 -24.39 5.47 -9.15
N LEU A 160 -23.62 6.55 -8.93
CA LEU A 160 -23.44 7.68 -9.84
C LEU A 160 -22.21 7.53 -10.76
N ARG A 161 -21.52 6.38 -10.75
CA ARG A 161 -20.35 6.15 -11.59
C ARG A 161 -20.79 6.13 -13.06
N GLY A 162 -20.20 7.01 -13.87
CA GLY A 162 -20.52 7.11 -15.29
C GLY A 162 -21.82 7.85 -15.60
N THR A 163 -22.56 8.34 -14.60
CA THR A 163 -23.76 9.18 -14.79
C THR A 163 -23.34 10.64 -14.91
N ILE A 164 -22.60 10.99 -15.97
CA ILE A 164 -22.40 12.40 -16.34
C ILE A 164 -23.63 12.79 -17.16
N GLU A 165 -24.69 13.22 -16.48
CA GLU A 165 -25.87 13.79 -17.12
C GLU A 165 -25.60 15.28 -17.40
N ASN A 166 -25.63 15.68 -18.68
CA ASN A 166 -25.61 17.07 -19.15
C ASN A 166 -24.32 17.89 -18.92
N THR A 167 -23.17 17.42 -19.42
CA THR A 167 -22.09 18.37 -19.75
C THR A 167 -22.32 18.92 -21.16
N ASN A 168 -22.52 20.24 -21.27
CA ASN A 168 -22.27 20.93 -22.55
C ASN A 168 -20.91 20.47 -23.05
N HIS A 169 -20.85 19.76 -24.18
CA HIS A 169 -19.62 19.16 -24.70
C HIS A 169 -18.49 20.19 -24.87
N ASP A 170 -18.83 21.48 -24.99
CA ASP A 170 -17.92 22.61 -25.08
C ASP A 170 -17.14 22.92 -23.77
N GLN A 171 -17.46 22.28 -22.65
CA GLN A 171 -16.79 22.48 -21.34
C GLN A 171 -15.99 21.27 -20.85
N VAL A 172 -15.88 20.20 -21.66
CA VAL A 172 -15.14 19.00 -21.27
C VAL A 172 -13.64 19.23 -21.42
N ILE A 173 -12.88 19.05 -20.34
CA ILE A 173 -11.43 19.10 -20.35
C ILE A 173 -10.90 17.68 -20.51
N ILE A 174 -10.19 17.42 -21.60
CA ILE A 174 -9.49 16.14 -21.83
C ILE A 174 -8.09 16.24 -21.25
N LYS A 175 -7.69 15.24 -20.45
CA LYS A 175 -6.37 15.10 -19.85
C LYS A 175 -5.83 13.70 -20.07
N GLU A 176 -4.53 13.57 -20.26
CA GLU A 176 -3.84 12.29 -20.20
C GLU A 176 -3.68 11.83 -18.75
N ILE A 177 -3.80 10.53 -18.47
CA ILE A 177 -3.66 10.01 -17.10
C ILE A 177 -2.22 9.61 -16.85
N LEU A 178 -1.61 10.16 -15.80
CA LEU A 178 -0.33 9.71 -15.30
C LEU A 178 -0.51 8.42 -14.47
N ASN A 179 0.03 7.31 -14.96
CA ASN A 179 -0.07 6.01 -14.28
C ASN A 179 1.16 5.70 -13.42
N ASP A 180 2.37 5.99 -13.91
CA ASP A 180 3.64 5.78 -13.21
C ASP A 180 4.45 7.08 -13.18
N ILE A 181 5.02 7.42 -12.02
CA ILE A 181 5.86 8.60 -11.85
C ILE A 181 7.19 8.49 -12.61
N GLU A 182 7.64 7.30 -12.99
CA GLU A 182 8.83 7.14 -13.84
C GLU A 182 8.62 7.71 -15.25
N ASP A 183 7.37 7.77 -15.71
CA ASP A 183 7.03 8.38 -17.00
C ASP A 183 7.10 9.91 -16.96
N LEU A 184 7.10 10.54 -15.78
CA LEU A 184 7.27 12.00 -15.64
C LEU A 184 8.57 12.49 -16.29
N LYS A 185 9.65 11.69 -16.23
CA LYS A 185 10.94 12.02 -16.86
C LYS A 185 10.84 12.18 -18.38
N LYS A 186 9.80 11.61 -19.00
CA LYS A 186 9.55 11.65 -20.44
C LYS A 186 8.59 12.78 -20.83
N ILE A 187 7.92 13.41 -19.86
CA ILE A 187 6.92 14.45 -20.09
C ILE A 187 7.61 15.83 -20.10
N PRO A 188 7.52 16.60 -21.19
CA PRO A 188 8.02 17.97 -21.23
C PRO A 188 7.31 18.87 -20.20
N GLN A 189 8.04 19.82 -19.61
CA GLN A 189 7.51 20.69 -18.55
C GLN A 189 6.25 21.48 -18.98
N ASP A 190 6.20 21.91 -20.24
CA ASP A 190 5.06 22.64 -20.83
C ASP A 190 3.81 21.75 -21.04
N LYS A 191 3.99 20.43 -21.00
CA LYS A 191 2.94 19.40 -21.17
C LYS A 191 2.36 18.87 -19.88
N ILE A 192 2.98 19.14 -18.73
CA ILE A 192 2.47 18.70 -17.40
C ILE A 192 1.00 19.10 -17.19
N LYS A 193 0.62 20.30 -17.63
CA LYS A 193 -0.77 20.80 -17.52
C LYS A 193 -1.79 19.95 -18.28
N ASP A 194 -1.37 19.13 -19.25
CA ASP A 194 -2.24 18.28 -20.06
C ASP A 194 -2.46 16.91 -19.38
N TYR A 195 -1.83 16.66 -18.23
CA TYR A 195 -1.99 15.44 -17.45
C TYR A 195 -2.93 15.62 -16.25
N ALA A 196 -3.46 14.49 -15.79
CA ALA A 196 -4.24 14.35 -14.56
C ALA A 196 -3.86 13.06 -13.83
N VAL A 197 -4.22 12.98 -12.55
CA VAL A 197 -4.11 11.78 -11.73
C VAL A 197 -5.51 11.38 -11.29
N VAL A 198 -5.84 10.10 -11.44
CA VAL A 198 -7.08 9.53 -10.90
C VAL A 198 -6.83 9.08 -9.46
N MET A 199 -7.69 9.52 -8.56
CA MET A 199 -7.74 9.05 -7.18
C MET A 199 -8.88 8.05 -7.04
N GLU A 200 -8.54 6.78 -6.94
CA GLU A 200 -9.49 5.67 -6.92
C GLU A 200 -9.69 5.17 -5.48
N ASP A 201 -10.92 4.80 -5.14
CA ASP A 201 -11.28 4.07 -3.93
C ASP A 201 -11.48 2.60 -4.32
N GLY A 202 -10.44 1.79 -4.09
CA GLY A 202 -10.27 0.41 -4.58
C GLY A 202 -11.41 -0.56 -4.24
N VAL A 203 -11.21 -1.84 -4.56
CA VAL A 203 -12.29 -2.85 -4.48
C VAL A 203 -12.73 -3.10 -3.04
N CYS A 204 -11.82 -3.00 -2.09
CA CYS A 204 -12.07 -3.09 -0.65
C CYS A 204 -11.41 -1.92 0.10
N PHE A 205 -11.63 -1.81 1.41
CA PHE A 205 -11.12 -0.70 2.22
C PHE A 205 -9.59 -0.64 2.24
N GLU A 206 -8.92 -1.79 2.35
CA GLU A 206 -7.47 -1.90 2.36
C GLU A 206 -6.86 -1.49 1.02
N GLU A 207 -7.43 -1.93 -0.10
CA GLU A 207 -7.00 -1.50 -1.43
C GLU A 207 -7.17 0.01 -1.57
N GLY A 208 -8.30 0.56 -1.09
CA GLY A 208 -8.57 2.00 -1.10
C GLY A 208 -7.51 2.83 -0.40
N ILE A 209 -6.92 2.34 0.69
CA ILE A 209 -5.80 3.01 1.37
C ILE A 209 -4.56 3.03 0.47
N GLN A 210 -4.19 1.88 -0.08
CA GLN A 210 -3.02 1.76 -0.97
C GLN A 210 -3.18 2.63 -2.23
N THR A 211 -4.35 2.62 -2.89
CA THR A 211 -4.59 3.38 -4.13
C THR A 211 -4.62 4.89 -3.89
N ARG A 212 -5.14 5.35 -2.75
CA ARG A 212 -5.12 6.77 -2.36
C ARG A 212 -3.70 7.24 -2.05
N GLN A 213 -2.90 6.45 -1.34
CA GLN A 213 -1.48 6.78 -1.08
C GLN A 213 -0.68 6.92 -2.38
N ASP A 214 -0.92 6.02 -3.34
CA ASP A 214 -0.31 6.10 -4.68
C ASP A 214 -0.77 7.34 -5.45
N ALA A 215 -2.05 7.69 -5.36
CA ALA A 215 -2.57 8.90 -5.97
C ALA A 215 -1.93 10.15 -5.37
N CYS A 216 -1.77 10.22 -4.04
CA CYS A 216 -1.06 11.33 -3.39
C CYS A 216 0.37 11.47 -3.92
N ILE A 217 1.14 10.38 -4.02
CA ILE A 217 2.49 10.38 -4.59
C ILE A 217 2.49 10.93 -6.03
N ARG A 218 1.60 10.43 -6.89
CA ARG A 218 1.48 10.91 -8.28
C ARG A 218 1.10 12.39 -8.36
N ILE A 219 0.16 12.84 -7.51
CA ILE A 219 -0.27 14.25 -7.45
C ILE A 219 0.87 15.14 -6.99
N ASN A 220 1.59 14.75 -5.94
CA ASN A 220 2.69 15.54 -5.40
C ASN A 220 3.84 15.66 -6.40
N THR A 221 4.20 14.55 -7.05
CA THR A 221 5.26 14.54 -8.07
C THR A 221 4.87 15.30 -9.35
N LEU A 222 3.62 15.21 -9.80
CA LEU A 222 3.16 15.89 -11.02
C LEU A 222 2.96 17.41 -10.81
N PHE A 223 2.41 17.82 -9.67
CA PHE A 223 1.99 19.20 -9.42
C PHE A 223 2.82 19.95 -8.37
N GLY A 224 3.83 19.31 -7.77
CA GLY A 224 4.66 19.93 -6.73
C GLY A 224 3.89 20.21 -5.43
N LEU A 225 2.92 19.37 -5.10
CA LEU A 225 2.09 19.48 -3.89
C LEU A 225 2.68 18.68 -2.72
N ASN A 226 2.05 18.79 -1.56
CA ASN A 226 2.44 18.08 -0.33
C ASN A 226 1.22 17.53 0.40
N MET A 227 0.49 16.62 -0.24
CA MET A 227 -0.66 15.93 0.33
C MET A 227 -0.35 14.49 0.71
N TRP A 228 -1.01 13.99 1.75
CA TRP A 228 -0.88 12.60 2.15
C TRP A 228 -2.21 12.04 2.64
N CYS A 229 -2.41 10.74 2.44
CA CYS A 229 -3.55 10.01 2.97
C CYS A 229 -3.04 9.04 4.03
N SER A 230 -3.42 9.28 5.28
CA SER A 230 -3.12 8.42 6.42
C SER A 230 -4.38 7.76 6.96
N VAL A 231 -4.22 6.57 7.53
CA VAL A 231 -5.30 5.86 8.21
C VAL A 231 -5.48 6.40 9.63
N ASN A 232 -6.71 6.75 10.01
CA ASN A 232 -7.06 6.90 11.41
C ASN A 232 -7.19 5.50 12.02
N ALA A 233 -6.21 5.08 12.82
CA ALA A 233 -6.14 3.72 13.35
C ALA A 233 -7.38 3.32 14.17
N HIS A 234 -7.96 4.26 14.93
CA HIS A 234 -9.17 4.01 15.71
C HIS A 234 -10.38 3.73 14.81
N GLU A 235 -10.64 4.64 13.86
CA GLU A 235 -11.75 4.48 12.90
C GLU A 235 -11.58 3.25 12.01
N PHE A 236 -10.34 2.88 11.68
CA PHE A 236 -10.08 1.69 10.88
C PHE A 236 -10.37 0.40 11.64
N VAL A 237 -9.99 0.32 12.92
CA VAL A 237 -10.38 -0.80 13.79
C VAL A 237 -11.91 -0.90 13.88
N GLU A 238 -12.58 0.23 14.11
CA GLU A 238 -14.03 0.29 14.16
C GLU A 238 -14.67 -0.20 12.85
N LEU A 239 -14.15 0.23 11.71
CA LEU A 239 -14.63 -0.17 10.41
C LEU A 239 -14.45 -1.68 10.17
N LYS A 240 -13.33 -2.27 10.62
CA LYS A 240 -13.11 -3.74 10.57
C LYS A 240 -14.05 -4.50 11.49
N GLU A 241 -14.38 -3.97 12.66
CA GLU A 241 -15.37 -4.56 13.57
C GLU A 241 -16.78 -4.52 12.96
N LEU A 242 -17.18 -3.40 12.37
CA LEU A 242 -18.46 -3.28 11.65
C LEU A 242 -18.52 -4.24 10.45
N GLN A 243 -17.43 -4.43 9.73
CA GLN A 243 -17.34 -5.44 8.67
C GLN A 243 -17.54 -6.85 9.23
N ALA A 244 -16.90 -7.20 10.34
CA ALA A 244 -17.05 -8.51 10.98
C ALA A 244 -18.48 -8.76 11.51
N LEU A 245 -19.19 -7.70 11.91
CA LEU A 245 -20.60 -7.75 12.31
C LEU A 245 -21.56 -7.85 11.11
N GLY A 246 -21.06 -7.71 9.88
CA GLY A 246 -21.84 -7.81 8.64
C GLY A 246 -22.48 -6.49 8.20
N CYS A 247 -22.05 -5.34 8.73
CA CYS A 247 -22.51 -4.04 8.24
C CYS A 247 -21.95 -3.69 6.85
N PHE A 248 -20.79 -4.27 6.50
CA PHE A 248 -20.16 -4.17 5.19
C PHE A 248 -19.80 -5.57 4.68
N ASP A 249 -19.87 -5.78 3.37
CA ASP A 249 -19.30 -7.00 2.75
C ASP A 249 -17.77 -6.87 2.57
N GLU A 250 -17.14 -7.90 2.00
CA GLU A 250 -15.70 -7.90 1.72
C GLU A 250 -15.23 -6.78 0.77
N TYR A 251 -16.14 -6.17 0.00
CA TYR A 251 -15.87 -5.07 -0.94
C TYR A 251 -16.14 -3.69 -0.33
N GLY A 252 -16.53 -3.66 0.95
CA GLY A 252 -16.87 -2.43 1.66
C GLY A 252 -18.22 -1.84 1.23
N ILE A 253 -19.11 -2.64 0.66
CA ILE A 253 -20.47 -2.22 0.32
C ILE A 253 -21.35 -2.39 1.56
N ILE A 254 -22.09 -1.34 1.91
CA ILE A 254 -23.05 -1.35 3.02
C ILE A 254 -24.08 -2.45 2.80
N GLN A 255 -24.30 -3.28 3.81
CA GLN A 255 -25.30 -4.33 3.82
C GLN A 255 -26.57 -3.89 4.55
N ALA A 256 -27.68 -4.57 4.23
CA ALA A 256 -28.88 -4.45 5.06
C ALA A 256 -28.58 -4.96 6.48
N PRO A 257 -29.26 -4.43 7.51
CA PRO A 257 -29.12 -4.94 8.88
C PRO A 257 -29.37 -6.46 8.93
N PRO A 258 -28.64 -7.21 9.75
CA PRO A 258 -28.84 -8.65 9.86
C PRO A 258 -30.21 -8.98 10.43
N ASP A 259 -30.85 -10.04 9.91
CA ASP A 259 -32.13 -10.53 10.41
C ASP A 259 -32.03 -11.14 11.83
N ASP A 260 -30.82 -11.53 12.23
CA ASP A 260 -30.53 -12.06 13.56
C ASP A 260 -30.65 -10.95 14.63
N PRO A 261 -31.64 -11.04 15.55
CA PRO A 261 -31.88 -10.01 16.55
C PRO A 261 -30.71 -9.77 17.50
N GLU A 262 -29.90 -10.79 17.81
CA GLU A 262 -28.75 -10.66 18.71
C GLU A 262 -27.59 -9.95 18.01
N LYS A 263 -27.35 -10.24 16.73
CA LYS A 263 -26.38 -9.48 15.92
C LYS A 263 -26.82 -8.03 15.76
N LEU A 264 -28.09 -7.81 15.45
CA LEU A 264 -28.63 -6.45 15.33
C LEU A 264 -28.49 -5.66 16.64
N LYS A 265 -28.79 -6.29 17.77
CA LYS A 265 -28.58 -5.69 19.10
C LYS A 265 -27.11 -5.34 19.35
N THR A 266 -26.19 -6.24 19.00
CA THR A 266 -24.74 -6.01 19.13
C THR A 266 -24.29 -4.80 18.30
N ILE A 267 -24.75 -4.70 17.04
CA ILE A 267 -24.45 -3.55 16.17
C ILE A 267 -24.98 -2.25 16.79
N LEU A 268 -26.23 -2.25 17.28
CA LEU A 268 -26.83 -1.06 17.88
C LEU A 268 -26.13 -0.63 19.19
N GLU A 269 -25.69 -1.58 20.01
CA GLU A 269 -24.90 -1.30 21.22
C GLU A 269 -23.53 -0.73 20.87
N TYR A 270 -22.90 -1.29 19.84
CA TYR A 270 -21.61 -0.84 19.33
C TYR A 270 -21.69 0.62 18.83
N MET A 271 -22.66 0.93 17.95
CA MET A 271 -22.88 2.29 17.44
C MET A 271 -23.17 3.30 18.56
N LYS A 272 -24.00 2.93 19.55
CA LYS A 272 -24.33 3.82 20.69
C LYS A 272 -23.13 4.14 21.58
N LYS A 273 -22.20 3.20 21.75
CA LYS A 273 -21.02 3.37 22.59
C LYS A 273 -20.03 4.35 21.94
N ASN A 274 -19.94 4.31 20.62
CA ASN A 274 -19.02 5.17 19.86
C ASN A 274 -19.59 6.58 19.64
N ASP A 275 -20.92 6.75 19.56
CA ASP A 275 -21.58 8.06 19.55
C ASP A 275 -21.36 8.87 20.84
N GLN A 276 -21.08 8.23 21.98
CA GLN A 276 -20.83 8.90 23.27
C GLN A 276 -19.37 9.27 23.50
N SER A 277 -18.47 8.87 22.60
CA SER A 277 -17.02 9.06 22.73
C SER A 277 -16.46 10.21 21.89
N ASN A 278 -17.34 10.96 21.18
CA ASN A 278 -17.03 12.15 20.39
C ASN A 278 -17.53 13.44 21.05
#